data_AF-A0A315DYN2-F1
#
_entry.id   AF-A0A315DYN2-F1
#
_cell.length_a   1.000
_cell.length_b   1.000
_cell.length_c   1.000
_cell.angle_alpha   90.00
_cell.angle_beta   90.00
_cell.angle_gamma   90.00
#
_symmetry.space_group_name_H-M   'P 1'
#
loop_
_entity.id
_entity.type
_entity.pdbx_description
1 polymer ?
#
loop_
_entity_poly.entity_id
_entity_poly.type
_entity_poly.pdbx_seq_one_letter_code
_entity_poly.pdbx_strand_id
1 'polypeptide(L)'
;MKQEIWDKFCDRFNVFDLAVPLFETDPDGHVESKPIGKDGRHVLKRSEECDRLILNVTDQLVNDWNRKEHQFDGMLYVMGWKQQGKFKPLYIGKSESLGKGDRNLSANIKNLHTDKTKFARWGDGYSYHIGDLSACVLPGHDETKRTSKYQAWAEFLFDAGTHLRHPIYIWAGAWNSAETGVWDEYGPTSLAFLEYLLIGVAGGISDSLLNREGIGRARNQI
;
A
#
# COMPACT_ATOMS: atom_id res chain seq x y z
N MET A 1 -24.93 -3.77 -2.22
CA MET A 1 -24.37 -3.82 -0.85
C MET A 1 -22.87 -3.62 -0.78
N LYS A 2 -22.00 -4.60 -1.12
CA LYS A 2 -20.52 -4.40 -0.94
C LYS A 2 -19.93 -3.27 -1.79
N GLN A 3 -20.42 -3.08 -3.02
CA GLN A 3 -20.01 -1.95 -3.87
C GLN A 3 -20.38 -0.61 -3.24
N GLU A 4 -21.58 -0.48 -2.69
CA GLU A 4 -22.04 0.77 -2.06
C GLU A 4 -21.22 1.09 -0.81
N ILE A 5 -20.86 0.07 -0.02
CA ILE A 5 -20.00 0.22 1.16
C ILE A 5 -18.61 0.72 0.74
N TRP A 6 -18.04 0.14 -0.32
CA TRP A 6 -16.75 0.57 -0.86
C TRP A 6 -16.80 1.98 -1.43
N ASP A 7 -17.84 2.30 -2.21
CA ASP A 7 -18.03 3.61 -2.81
C ASP A 7 -18.18 4.68 -1.72
N LYS A 8 -18.99 4.42 -0.67
CA LYS A 8 -19.11 5.32 0.49
C LYS A 8 -17.78 5.56 1.20
N PHE A 9 -16.95 4.52 1.36
CA PHE A 9 -15.60 4.67 1.91
C PHE A 9 -14.73 5.55 1.01
N CYS A 10 -14.74 5.29 -0.30
CA CYS A 10 -13.97 6.08 -1.27
C CYS A 10 -14.39 7.54 -1.28
N ASP A 11 -15.69 7.82 -1.22
CA ASP A 11 -16.24 9.17 -1.22
C ASP A 11 -15.85 9.91 0.07
N ARG A 12 -16.01 9.26 1.23
CA ARG A 12 -15.68 9.84 2.55
C ARG A 12 -14.22 10.26 2.64
N PHE A 13 -13.31 9.43 2.14
CA PHE A 13 -11.87 9.66 2.22
C PHE A 13 -11.26 10.23 0.94
N ASN A 14 -12.12 10.64 0.00
CA ASN A 14 -11.78 11.13 -1.32
C ASN A 14 -10.69 10.31 -2.02
N VAL A 15 -10.83 8.98 -1.99
CA VAL A 15 -9.80 8.03 -2.43
C VAL A 15 -9.49 8.21 -3.92
N PHE A 16 -10.51 8.44 -4.74
CA PHE A 16 -10.31 8.56 -6.19
C PHE A 16 -9.45 9.79 -6.55
N ASP A 17 -9.74 10.96 -5.99
CA ASP A 17 -9.02 12.18 -6.34
C ASP A 17 -7.65 12.26 -5.66
N LEU A 18 -7.54 11.78 -4.41
CA LEU A 18 -6.30 11.85 -3.63
C LEU A 18 -5.32 10.71 -3.93
N ALA A 19 -5.74 9.66 -4.64
CA ALA A 19 -4.81 8.62 -5.07
C ALA A 19 -3.84 9.14 -6.13
N VAL A 20 -2.56 8.88 -5.93
CA VAL A 20 -1.45 9.31 -6.79
C VAL A 20 -0.84 8.12 -7.53
N PRO A 21 -0.15 8.31 -8.67
CA PRO A 21 0.57 7.22 -9.34
C PRO A 21 1.51 6.53 -8.36
N LEU A 22 1.56 5.20 -8.35
CA LEU A 22 2.46 4.45 -7.47
C LEU A 22 3.90 4.47 -8.00
N PHE A 23 4.05 4.31 -9.31
CA PHE A 23 5.34 4.18 -10.00
C PHE A 23 5.65 5.41 -10.83
N GLU A 24 6.95 5.70 -10.96
CA GLU A 24 7.46 6.57 -12.01
C GLU A 24 7.49 5.78 -13.32
N THR A 25 6.88 6.33 -14.37
CA THR A 25 6.80 5.66 -15.68
C THR A 25 7.27 6.57 -16.80
N ASP A 26 7.95 5.99 -17.78
CA ASP A 26 8.18 6.67 -19.05
C ASP A 26 6.87 6.86 -19.85
N PRO A 27 6.90 7.60 -20.99
CA PRO A 27 5.69 7.82 -21.80
C PRO A 27 5.05 6.56 -22.37
N ASP A 28 5.80 5.46 -22.48
CA ASP A 28 5.33 4.18 -23.00
C ASP A 28 4.77 3.28 -21.88
N GLY A 29 4.81 3.71 -20.62
CA GLY A 29 4.26 2.98 -19.48
C GLY A 29 5.23 1.98 -18.84
N HIS A 30 6.53 2.06 -19.17
CA HIS A 30 7.56 1.30 -18.47
C HIS A 30 7.92 1.99 -17.15
N VAL A 31 7.87 1.21 -16.07
CA VAL A 31 8.32 1.68 -14.75
C VAL A 31 9.83 1.90 -14.77
N GLU A 32 10.25 3.10 -14.37
CA GLU A 32 11.66 3.42 -14.20
C GLU A 32 12.27 2.59 -13.06
N SER A 33 13.58 2.36 -13.14
CA SER A 33 14.33 1.76 -12.03
C SER A 33 15.44 2.69 -11.55
N LYS A 34 15.84 2.53 -10.30
CA LYS A 34 16.93 3.29 -9.68
C LYS A 34 17.91 2.36 -8.97
N PRO A 35 19.22 2.64 -8.99
CA PRO A 35 20.18 1.93 -8.17
C PRO A 35 20.04 2.35 -6.70
N ILE A 36 20.22 1.41 -5.79
CA ILE A 36 20.29 1.63 -4.34
C ILE A 36 21.45 0.86 -3.72
N GLY A 37 21.86 1.28 -2.52
CA GLY A 37 22.92 0.60 -1.78
C GLY A 37 24.31 0.79 -2.41
N LYS A 38 25.31 0.14 -1.81
CA LYS A 38 26.71 0.21 -2.27
C LYS A 38 26.98 -0.70 -3.48
N ASP A 39 26.18 -1.75 -3.63
CA ASP A 39 26.25 -2.75 -4.69
C ASP A 39 25.51 -2.31 -5.97
N GLY A 40 24.80 -1.18 -5.93
CA GLY A 40 24.06 -0.66 -7.09
C GLY A 40 22.87 -1.53 -7.48
N ARG A 41 22.30 -2.29 -6.54
CA ARG A 41 21.10 -3.09 -6.78
C ARG A 41 19.97 -2.19 -7.28
N HIS A 42 19.33 -2.56 -8.37
CA HIS A 42 18.21 -1.78 -8.91
C HIS A 42 16.90 -2.13 -8.21
N VAL A 43 16.02 -1.14 -8.08
CA VAL A 43 14.64 -1.30 -7.63
C VAL A 43 13.70 -0.47 -8.50
N LEU A 44 12.45 -0.90 -8.63
CA LEU A 44 11.39 -0.13 -9.27
C LEU A 44 11.24 1.22 -8.56
N LYS A 45 11.14 2.30 -9.34
CA LYS A 45 11.07 3.65 -8.83
C LYS A 45 9.60 3.99 -8.55
N ARG A 46 9.31 4.33 -7.30
CA ARG A 46 8.05 5.00 -6.93
C ARG A 46 8.03 6.39 -7.55
N SER A 47 6.85 6.90 -7.88
CA SER A 47 6.68 8.29 -8.31
C SER A 47 7.06 9.27 -7.19
N GLU A 48 7.39 10.50 -7.54
CA GLU A 48 7.63 11.55 -6.57
C GLU A 48 6.36 11.89 -5.76
N GLU A 49 5.18 11.78 -6.38
CA GLU A 49 3.89 11.95 -5.70
C GLU A 49 3.66 10.88 -4.64
N CYS A 50 3.98 9.62 -4.92
CA CYS A 50 3.86 8.51 -3.97
C CYS A 50 4.79 8.72 -2.78
N ASP A 51 6.06 9.09 -3.03
CA ASP A 51 7.01 9.39 -1.97
C ASP A 51 6.53 10.57 -1.11
N ARG A 52 6.01 11.65 -1.72
CA ARG A 52 5.43 12.79 -0.98
C ARG A 52 4.20 12.40 -0.17
N LEU A 53 3.29 11.61 -0.72
CA LEU A 53 2.09 11.14 -0.02
C LEU A 53 2.45 10.35 1.24
N ILE A 54 3.36 9.37 1.11
CA ILE A 54 3.78 8.54 2.24
C ILE A 54 4.49 9.38 3.30
N LEU A 55 5.38 10.30 2.90
CA LEU A 55 6.06 11.21 3.84
C LEU A 55 5.06 12.11 4.57
N ASN A 56 4.13 12.75 3.87
CA ASN A 56 3.12 13.62 4.49
C ASN A 56 2.24 12.89 5.51
N VAL A 57 1.85 11.65 5.21
CA VAL A 57 1.06 10.84 6.15
C VAL A 57 1.93 10.42 7.35
N THR A 58 3.15 9.96 7.11
CA THR A 58 4.03 9.50 8.19
C THR A 58 4.55 10.63 9.08
N ASP A 59 4.72 11.84 8.55
CA ASP A 59 5.05 13.03 9.34
C ASP A 59 3.93 13.38 10.34
N GLN A 60 2.66 13.15 9.99
CA GLN A 60 1.55 13.28 10.94
C GLN A 60 1.69 12.27 12.09
N LEU A 61 2.00 11.01 11.79
CA LEU A 61 2.18 9.96 12.79
C LEU A 61 3.39 10.22 13.70
N VAL A 62 4.49 10.73 13.14
CA VAL A 62 5.69 11.12 13.89
C VAL A 62 5.37 12.29 14.82
N ASN A 63 4.65 13.30 14.33
CA ASN A 63 4.26 14.46 15.14
C ASN A 63 3.30 14.07 16.28
N ASP A 64 2.30 13.24 16.00
CA ASP A 64 1.38 12.70 17.00
C ASP A 64 2.12 11.94 18.12
N TRP A 65 3.08 11.08 17.74
CA TRP A 65 3.90 10.34 18.69
C TRP A 65 4.81 11.25 19.52
N ASN A 66 5.48 12.22 18.89
CA ASN A 66 6.36 13.17 19.57
C ASN A 66 5.60 14.03 20.59
N ARG A 67 4.36 14.41 20.26
CA ARG A 67 3.47 15.19 21.14
C ARG A 67 2.74 14.34 22.17
N LYS A 68 2.82 13.00 22.08
CA LYS A 68 2.10 12.04 22.93
C LYS A 68 0.58 12.23 22.88
N GLU A 69 0.08 12.66 21.72
CA GLU A 69 -1.36 12.88 21.49
C GLU A 69 -2.08 11.55 21.25
N HIS A 70 -1.40 10.57 20.63
CA HIS A 70 -1.89 9.21 20.40
C HIS A 70 -3.24 9.17 19.66
N GLN A 71 -3.47 10.12 18.74
CA GLN A 71 -4.69 10.21 17.96
C GLN A 71 -4.74 9.14 16.86
N PHE A 72 -3.58 8.75 16.31
CA PHE A 72 -3.51 7.90 15.12
C PHE A 72 -2.96 6.50 15.41
N ASP A 73 -3.71 5.48 14.97
CA ASP A 73 -3.28 4.08 15.04
C ASP A 73 -2.13 3.76 14.07
N GLY A 74 -2.07 4.48 12.95
CA GLY A 74 -1.08 4.27 11.89
C GLY A 74 -1.53 4.78 10.54
N MET A 75 -0.88 4.30 9.48
CA MET A 75 -1.21 4.57 8.09
C MET A 75 -2.03 3.42 7.51
N LEU A 76 -3.19 3.72 6.95
CA LEU A 76 -3.92 2.86 6.02
C LEU A 76 -3.49 3.20 4.59
N TYR A 77 -3.36 2.21 3.72
CA TYR A 77 -3.12 2.44 2.30
C TYR A 77 -3.90 1.47 1.42
N VAL A 78 -4.27 1.95 0.23
CA VAL A 78 -4.96 1.20 -0.81
C VAL A 78 -4.22 1.39 -2.13
N MET A 79 -3.77 0.29 -2.73
CA MET A 79 -3.31 0.24 -4.12
C MET A 79 -4.46 -0.17 -5.03
N GLY A 80 -4.58 0.45 -6.19
CA GLY A 80 -5.66 0.17 -7.14
C GLY A 80 -5.48 0.87 -8.48
N TRP A 81 -6.52 0.83 -9.30
CA TRP A 81 -6.60 1.63 -10.53
C TRP A 81 -7.84 2.52 -10.55
N LYS A 82 -7.74 3.63 -11.27
CA LYS A 82 -8.86 4.53 -11.57
C LYS A 82 -9.56 4.03 -12.82
N GLN A 83 -10.86 3.73 -12.74
CA GLN A 83 -11.66 3.26 -13.89
C GLN A 83 -13.06 3.84 -13.82
N GLN A 84 -13.49 4.55 -14.88
CA GLN A 84 -14.85 5.10 -15.02
C GLN A 84 -15.29 5.95 -13.79
N GLY A 85 -14.39 6.80 -13.30
CA GLY A 85 -14.67 7.66 -12.12
C GLY A 85 -14.69 6.91 -10.78
N LYS A 86 -14.33 5.63 -10.74
CA LYS A 86 -14.25 4.82 -9.52
C LYS A 86 -12.84 4.33 -9.24
N PHE A 87 -12.52 4.13 -7.97
CA PHE A 87 -11.28 3.52 -7.54
C PHE A 87 -11.49 2.03 -7.29
N LYS A 88 -10.84 1.16 -8.08
CA LYS A 88 -10.95 -0.30 -7.91
C LYS A 88 -9.76 -0.82 -7.10
N PRO A 89 -9.98 -1.49 -5.96
CA PRO A 89 -8.90 -1.95 -5.09
C PRO A 89 -8.19 -3.17 -5.67
N LEU A 90 -6.87 -3.13 -5.60
CA LEU A 90 -5.97 -4.26 -5.87
C LEU A 90 -5.29 -4.76 -4.62
N TYR A 91 -4.92 -3.88 -3.70
CA TYR A 91 -4.32 -4.29 -2.44
C TYR A 91 -4.63 -3.29 -1.33
N ILE A 92 -4.89 -3.79 -0.14
CA ILE A 92 -5.15 -3.00 1.06
C ILE A 92 -4.15 -3.42 2.12
N GLY A 93 -3.55 -2.46 2.80
CA GLY A 93 -2.69 -2.77 3.92
C GLY A 93 -2.51 -1.62 4.89
N LYS A 94 -1.75 -1.89 5.95
CA LYS A 94 -1.46 -0.91 6.99
C LYS A 94 0.01 -0.86 7.41
N SER A 95 0.37 0.25 8.04
CA SER A 95 1.57 0.39 8.86
C SER A 95 1.21 1.05 10.19
N GLU A 96 1.30 0.31 11.29
CA GLU A 96 0.96 0.82 12.64
C GLU A 96 1.97 1.86 13.11
N SER A 97 1.48 2.88 13.84
CA SER A 97 2.27 3.93 14.50
C SER A 97 3.26 3.34 15.51
N LEU A 98 2.85 2.30 16.23
CA LEU A 98 3.63 1.69 17.30
C LEU A 98 4.27 0.38 16.83
N GLY A 99 5.52 0.16 17.25
CA GLY A 99 6.23 -1.10 17.05
C GLY A 99 5.87 -2.15 18.10
N LYS A 100 6.45 -3.36 17.95
CA LYS A 100 6.35 -4.42 18.98
C LYS A 100 7.11 -4.01 20.24
N GLY A 101 6.51 -4.19 21.42
CA GLY A 101 7.15 -3.93 22.72
C GLY A 101 6.71 -2.60 23.35
N ASP A 102 7.68 -1.81 23.85
CA ASP A 102 7.52 -0.64 24.74
C ASP A 102 6.79 0.59 24.14
N ARG A 103 5.86 0.41 23.21
CA ARG A 103 5.12 1.50 22.52
C ARG A 103 6.05 2.52 21.83
N ASN A 104 7.21 2.05 21.37
CA ASN A 104 8.11 2.86 20.55
C ASN A 104 7.51 3.12 19.17
N LEU A 105 7.86 4.25 18.56
CA LEU A 105 7.52 4.53 17.17
C LEU A 105 7.99 3.39 16.26
N SER A 106 7.10 2.92 15.39
CA SER A 106 7.34 1.83 14.47
C SER A 106 8.57 2.10 13.60
N ALA A 107 9.42 1.08 13.45
CA ALA A 107 10.57 1.15 12.55
C ALA A 107 10.15 1.39 11.09
N ASN A 108 8.90 1.08 10.72
CA ASN A 108 8.38 1.36 9.38
C ASN A 108 8.07 2.84 9.16
N ILE A 109 7.98 3.66 10.20
CA ILE A 109 7.59 5.08 10.15
C ILE A 109 8.76 6.00 10.51
N LYS A 110 9.73 5.50 11.27
CA LYS A 110 10.86 6.30 11.75
C LYS A 110 11.83 6.67 10.62
N ASN A 111 12.23 7.94 10.58
CA ASN A 111 13.33 8.49 9.76
C ASN A 111 13.17 8.32 8.22
N LEU A 112 11.94 8.34 7.70
CA LEU A 112 11.68 8.05 6.29
C LEU A 112 12.19 9.09 5.28
N HIS A 113 12.46 10.32 5.73
CA HIS A 113 13.11 11.36 4.90
C HIS A 113 14.55 10.99 4.50
N THR A 114 15.21 10.14 5.30
CA THR A 114 16.61 9.74 5.09
C THR A 114 16.78 8.25 4.79
N ASP A 115 15.84 7.40 5.25
CA ASP A 115 15.90 5.95 5.06
C ASP A 115 14.58 5.42 4.45
N LYS A 116 14.63 5.15 3.15
CA LYS A 116 13.51 4.57 2.39
C LYS A 116 13.56 3.04 2.32
N THR A 117 14.36 2.38 3.15
CA THR A 117 14.47 0.90 3.17
C THR A 117 13.14 0.26 3.56
N LYS A 118 12.42 0.83 4.56
CA LYS A 118 11.15 0.29 5.07
C LYS A 118 9.93 1.05 4.57
N PHE A 119 10.02 2.39 4.59
CA PHE A 119 9.09 3.34 3.95
C PHE A 119 7.61 3.00 4.10
N ALA A 120 7.15 2.86 5.35
CA ALA A 120 5.77 2.50 5.69
C ALA A 120 5.26 1.25 4.95
N ARG A 121 6.13 0.24 4.85
CA ARG A 121 5.98 -1.03 4.11
C ARG A 121 6.20 -0.98 2.61
N TRP A 122 6.32 0.21 2.01
CA TRP A 122 6.57 0.43 0.59
C TRP A 122 8.05 0.64 0.23
N GLY A 123 8.96 0.27 1.13
CA GLY A 123 10.39 0.56 0.98
C GLY A 123 11.16 -0.31 -0.01
N ASP A 124 12.39 0.11 -0.27
CA ASP A 124 13.31 -0.46 -1.26
C ASP A 124 14.01 -1.76 -0.76
N GLY A 125 13.91 -2.06 0.55
CA GLY A 125 14.48 -3.25 1.15
C GLY A 125 13.69 -4.52 0.83
N TYR A 126 14.34 -5.68 0.89
CA TYR A 126 13.61 -6.95 0.88
C TYR A 126 12.66 -7.05 2.09
N SER A 127 11.59 -7.84 1.96
CA SER A 127 10.45 -7.91 2.89
C SER A 127 9.54 -6.67 2.90
N TYR A 128 9.68 -5.79 1.91
CA TYR A 128 8.85 -4.61 1.67
C TYR A 128 8.36 -4.59 0.23
N HIS A 129 7.21 -3.93 -0.02
CA HIS A 129 6.46 -4.11 -1.28
C HIS A 129 7.29 -3.79 -2.51
N ILE A 130 8.04 -2.68 -2.52
CA ILE A 130 8.85 -2.30 -3.68
C ILE A 130 10.09 -3.18 -3.82
N GLY A 131 10.80 -3.44 -2.72
CA GLY A 131 12.02 -4.26 -2.78
C GLY A 131 11.76 -5.71 -3.22
N ASP A 132 10.69 -6.35 -2.74
CA ASP A 132 10.35 -7.73 -3.14
C ASP A 132 9.72 -7.77 -4.53
N LEU A 133 8.88 -6.79 -4.90
CA LEU A 133 8.35 -6.71 -6.27
C LEU A 133 9.48 -6.50 -7.28
N SER A 134 10.46 -5.66 -6.96
CA SER A 134 11.64 -5.45 -7.80
C SER A 134 12.41 -6.75 -8.01
N ALA A 135 12.52 -7.61 -6.99
CA ALA A 135 13.19 -8.91 -7.12
C ALA A 135 12.55 -9.83 -8.16
N CYS A 136 11.23 -9.70 -8.33
CA CYS A 136 10.44 -10.49 -9.28
C CYS A 136 10.40 -9.89 -10.69
N VAL A 137 10.54 -8.57 -10.81
CA VAL A 137 10.42 -7.85 -12.10
C VAL A 137 11.78 -7.56 -12.75
N LEU A 138 12.78 -7.18 -11.95
CA LEU A 138 14.09 -6.75 -12.45
C LEU A 138 15.11 -7.90 -12.43
N PRO A 139 16.08 -7.89 -13.36
CA PRO A 139 17.20 -8.82 -13.33
C PRO A 139 18.19 -8.49 -12.19
N GLY A 140 19.09 -9.43 -11.88
CA GLY A 140 20.20 -9.20 -10.94
C GLY A 140 19.87 -9.38 -9.46
N HIS A 141 18.64 -9.79 -9.13
CA HIS A 141 18.27 -10.17 -7.77
C HIS A 141 18.50 -11.67 -7.52
N ASP A 142 18.87 -12.01 -6.30
CA ASP A 142 18.95 -13.39 -5.81
C ASP A 142 17.57 -14.08 -5.91
N GLU A 143 17.54 -15.29 -6.45
CA GLU A 143 16.30 -16.06 -6.65
C GLU A 143 15.55 -16.31 -5.34
N THR A 144 16.25 -16.43 -4.21
CA THR A 144 15.65 -16.62 -2.89
C THR A 144 14.81 -15.42 -2.42
N LYS A 145 14.96 -14.26 -3.08
CA LYS A 145 14.17 -13.04 -2.80
C LYS A 145 12.88 -12.98 -3.62
N ARG A 146 12.72 -13.86 -4.61
CA ARG A 146 11.52 -13.96 -5.44
C ARG A 146 10.46 -14.78 -4.73
N THR A 147 9.66 -14.12 -3.91
CA THR A 147 8.58 -14.81 -3.20
C THR A 147 7.37 -15.05 -4.10
N SER A 148 6.61 -16.13 -3.84
CA SER A 148 5.40 -16.46 -4.61
C SER A 148 4.34 -15.34 -4.58
N LYS A 149 4.32 -14.52 -3.53
CA LYS A 149 3.42 -13.36 -3.42
C LYS A 149 3.73 -12.33 -4.49
N TYR A 150 4.98 -11.90 -4.57
CA TYR A 150 5.36 -10.82 -5.50
C TYR A 150 5.60 -11.30 -6.92
N GLN A 151 5.83 -12.60 -7.13
CA GLN A 151 5.72 -13.21 -8.47
C GLN A 151 4.29 -13.05 -9.02
N ALA A 152 3.27 -13.40 -8.23
CA ALA A 152 1.88 -13.20 -8.64
C ALA A 152 1.53 -11.71 -8.86
N TRP A 153 2.11 -10.79 -8.07
CA TRP A 153 1.96 -9.36 -8.34
C TRP A 153 2.65 -8.95 -9.63
N ALA A 154 3.86 -9.43 -9.90
CA ALA A 154 4.61 -9.11 -11.10
C ALA A 154 3.83 -9.55 -12.35
N GLU A 155 3.36 -10.80 -12.38
CA GLU A 155 2.56 -11.35 -13.49
C GLU A 155 1.25 -10.58 -13.71
N PHE A 156 0.62 -10.15 -12.62
CA PHE A 156 -0.64 -9.41 -12.65
C PHE A 156 -0.47 -7.96 -13.11
N LEU A 157 0.56 -7.26 -12.63
CA LEU A 157 0.75 -5.83 -12.86
C LEU A 157 1.47 -5.52 -14.18
N PHE A 158 2.35 -6.42 -14.63
CA PHE A 158 3.23 -6.22 -15.79
C PHE A 158 2.93 -7.24 -16.89
N ASP A 159 3.07 -6.86 -18.17
CA ASP A 159 2.96 -7.78 -19.30
C ASP A 159 4.32 -8.28 -19.82
N ALA A 160 5.32 -7.40 -19.90
CA ALA A 160 6.68 -7.69 -20.32
C ALA A 160 7.67 -6.75 -19.60
N GLY A 161 8.59 -7.33 -18.82
CA GLY A 161 9.57 -6.56 -18.07
C GLY A 161 8.91 -5.56 -17.13
N THR A 162 9.19 -4.27 -17.30
CA THR A 162 8.68 -3.18 -16.46
C THR A 162 7.45 -2.46 -17.04
N HIS A 163 6.90 -2.91 -18.17
CA HIS A 163 5.71 -2.29 -18.75
C HIS A 163 4.44 -2.65 -17.97
N LEU A 164 3.70 -1.64 -17.50
CA LEU A 164 2.47 -1.84 -16.74
C LEU A 164 1.30 -2.15 -17.66
N ARG A 165 0.49 -3.16 -17.29
CA ARG A 165 -0.79 -3.43 -17.97
C ARG A 165 -1.77 -2.27 -17.83
N HIS A 166 -1.76 -1.61 -16.68
CA HIS A 166 -2.58 -0.46 -16.34
C HIS A 166 -1.82 0.48 -15.40
N PRO A 167 -2.02 1.81 -15.48
CA PRO A 167 -1.50 2.74 -14.49
C PRO A 167 -1.98 2.35 -13.08
N ILE A 168 -1.04 2.20 -12.16
CA ILE A 168 -1.29 1.80 -10.77
C ILE A 168 -1.20 3.02 -9.88
N TYR A 169 -2.17 3.14 -8.98
CA TYR A 169 -2.30 4.25 -8.05
C TYR A 169 -2.27 3.77 -6.61
N ILE A 170 -1.87 4.66 -5.71
CA ILE A 170 -1.91 4.47 -4.28
C ILE A 170 -2.61 5.64 -3.60
N TRP A 171 -3.50 5.31 -2.67
CA TRP A 171 -4.03 6.22 -1.67
C TRP A 171 -3.50 5.82 -0.30
N ALA A 172 -3.23 6.78 0.57
CA ALA A 172 -2.84 6.53 1.95
C ALA A 172 -3.37 7.65 2.86
N GLY A 173 -3.70 7.28 4.10
CA GLY A 173 -4.19 8.22 5.12
C GLY A 173 -3.78 7.79 6.53
N ALA A 174 -3.59 8.78 7.40
CA ALA A 174 -3.42 8.53 8.83
C ALA A 174 -4.77 8.16 9.43
N TRP A 175 -4.86 6.98 10.03
CA TRP A 175 -6.11 6.48 10.60
C TRP A 175 -6.28 6.98 12.03
N ASN A 176 -7.23 7.90 12.22
CA ASN A 176 -7.55 8.42 13.54
C ASN A 176 -8.38 7.37 14.31
N SER A 177 -7.99 7.10 15.55
CA SER A 177 -8.60 6.08 16.41
C SER A 177 -10.07 6.36 16.75
N ALA A 178 -10.55 7.60 16.57
CA ALA A 178 -11.95 7.97 16.71
C ALA A 178 -12.79 7.77 15.43
N GLU A 179 -12.17 7.45 14.29
CA GLU A 179 -12.87 7.26 13.03
C GLU A 179 -13.68 5.97 13.01
N THR A 180 -14.86 6.04 12.39
CA THR A 180 -15.68 4.86 12.09
C THR A 180 -15.20 4.22 10.80
N GLY A 181 -15.14 2.88 10.79
CA GLY A 181 -14.74 2.12 9.60
C GLY A 181 -15.80 2.14 8.49
N VAL A 182 -15.87 1.04 7.73
CA VAL A 182 -16.85 0.88 6.64
C VAL A 182 -18.30 0.68 7.10
N TRP A 183 -18.52 0.47 8.39
CA TRP A 183 -19.82 0.28 9.04
C TRP A 183 -19.92 1.20 10.26
N ASP A 184 -20.76 2.23 10.17
CA ASP A 184 -20.89 3.25 11.22
C ASP A 184 -21.48 2.68 12.51
N GLU A 185 -22.29 1.63 12.40
CA GLU A 185 -22.94 0.94 13.53
C GLU A 185 -21.95 0.30 14.52
N TYR A 186 -20.71 0.06 14.12
CA TYR A 186 -19.66 -0.48 15.00
C TYR A 186 -18.87 0.59 15.75
N GLY A 187 -19.10 1.88 15.47
CA GLY A 187 -18.40 2.98 16.10
C GLY A 187 -16.90 3.03 15.75
N PRO A 188 -16.07 3.66 16.60
CA PRO A 188 -14.64 3.78 16.37
C PRO A 188 -14.00 2.43 16.09
N THR A 189 -13.27 2.35 14.98
CA THR A 189 -12.71 1.09 14.46
C THR A 189 -11.20 1.16 14.50
N SER A 190 -10.53 0.21 15.16
CA SER A 190 -9.06 0.16 15.15
C SER A 190 -8.52 -0.09 13.75
N LEU A 191 -7.36 0.49 13.40
CA LEU A 191 -6.73 0.30 12.09
C LEU A 191 -6.51 -1.19 11.75
N ALA A 192 -6.14 -1.99 12.76
CA ALA A 192 -5.93 -3.42 12.58
C ALA A 192 -7.22 -4.15 12.17
N PHE A 193 -8.35 -3.79 12.76
CA PHE A 193 -9.63 -4.38 12.41
C PHE A 193 -10.15 -3.83 11.07
N LEU A 194 -10.00 -2.53 10.84
CA LEU A 194 -10.39 -1.87 9.59
C LEU A 194 -9.75 -2.50 8.36
N GLU A 195 -8.46 -2.84 8.42
CA GLU A 195 -7.76 -3.51 7.31
C GLU A 195 -8.51 -4.78 6.86
N TYR A 196 -8.88 -5.65 7.80
CA TYR A 196 -9.63 -6.87 7.49
C TYR A 196 -11.04 -6.60 6.97
N LEU A 197 -11.74 -5.60 7.52
CA LEU A 197 -13.07 -5.20 7.04
C LEU A 197 -13.01 -4.71 5.58
N LEU A 198 -12.06 -3.85 5.26
CA LEU A 198 -11.85 -3.32 3.92
C LEU A 198 -11.45 -4.42 2.94
N ILE A 199 -10.57 -5.35 3.33
CA ILE A 199 -10.22 -6.51 2.50
C ILE A 199 -11.46 -7.37 2.22
N GLY A 200 -12.31 -7.61 3.22
CA GLY A 200 -13.55 -8.40 3.05
C GLY A 200 -14.60 -7.75 2.15
N VAL A 201 -14.69 -6.41 2.19
CA VAL A 201 -15.50 -5.60 1.26
C VAL A 201 -14.91 -5.69 -0.14
N ALA A 202 -13.63 -5.36 -0.30
CA ALA A 202 -12.90 -5.36 -1.57
C ALA A 202 -12.94 -6.73 -2.25
N GLY A 203 -12.80 -7.82 -1.49
CA GLY A 203 -12.82 -9.19 -2.02
C GLY A 203 -14.20 -9.61 -2.55
N GLY A 204 -15.26 -8.86 -2.27
CA GLY A 204 -16.57 -9.08 -2.87
C GLY A 204 -16.90 -8.15 -4.04
N ILE A 205 -15.99 -7.26 -4.44
CA ILE A 205 -16.18 -6.31 -5.55
C ILE A 205 -15.04 -6.30 -6.57
N SER A 206 -13.90 -6.88 -6.23
CA SER A 206 -12.70 -6.92 -7.07
C SER A 206 -12.25 -8.36 -7.27
N ASP A 207 -12.41 -8.87 -8.49
CA ASP A 207 -11.85 -10.17 -8.89
C ASP A 207 -10.33 -10.13 -8.97
N SER A 208 -9.75 -8.93 -8.96
CA SER A 208 -8.32 -8.66 -9.06
C SER A 208 -7.63 -8.39 -7.73
N LEU A 209 -8.31 -8.57 -6.59
CA LEU A 209 -7.70 -8.32 -5.29
C LEU A 209 -6.52 -9.26 -5.01
N LEU A 210 -5.38 -8.68 -4.67
CA LEU A 210 -4.08 -9.29 -4.46
C LEU A 210 -3.75 -9.57 -2.98
N ASN A 211 -4.61 -9.15 -2.05
CA ASN A 211 -4.57 -9.62 -0.67
C ASN A 211 -4.74 -11.15 -0.66
N ARG A 212 -3.92 -11.87 0.12
CA ARG A 212 -4.07 -13.33 0.31
C ARG A 212 -4.81 -13.69 1.60
N GLU A 213 -4.65 -12.86 2.61
CA GLU A 213 -5.32 -12.98 3.90
C GLU A 213 -6.55 -12.08 3.93
N GLY A 214 -7.54 -12.40 4.76
CA GLY A 214 -8.74 -11.58 4.95
C GLY A 214 -9.82 -11.72 3.87
N ILE A 215 -9.58 -12.48 2.80
CA ILE A 215 -10.61 -12.80 1.80
C ILE A 215 -11.43 -13.99 2.31
N GLY A 216 -12.76 -13.82 2.42
CA GLY A 216 -13.68 -14.93 2.71
C GLY A 216 -13.55 -16.01 1.63
N ARG A 217 -13.47 -17.29 2.03
CA ARG A 217 -13.15 -18.47 1.19
C ARG A 217 -14.17 -18.81 0.07
N ALA A 218 -14.75 -17.82 -0.61
CA ALA A 218 -15.70 -18.03 -1.71
C ALA A 218 -15.04 -18.13 -3.10
N ARG A 219 -13.71 -18.01 -3.23
CA ARG A 219 -13.02 -18.31 -4.49
C ARG A 219 -12.81 -19.82 -4.61
N ASN A 220 -13.84 -20.50 -5.08
CA ASN A 220 -13.69 -21.82 -5.67
C ASN A 220 -12.70 -21.73 -6.83
N GLN A 221 -11.80 -22.70 -6.88
CA GLN A 221 -10.92 -23.01 -7.99
C GLN A 221 -11.69 -22.98 -9.31
N ILE A 222 -11.16 -22.26 -10.28
CA ILE A 222 -11.29 -22.60 -11.71
C ILE A 222 -9.88 -22.50 -12.29
#